data_AF-A0AAW1X0A8-F1
#
_entry.id   AF-A0AAW1X0A8-F1
#
_cell.length_a   1.000
_cell.length_b   1.000
_cell.length_c   1.000
_cell.angle_alpha   90.00
_cell.angle_beta   90.00
_cell.angle_gamma   90.00
#
_symmetry.space_group_name_H-M   'P 1'
#
loop_
_entity.id
_entity.type
_entity.pdbx_description
1 polymer ?
#
loop_
_entity_poly.entity_id
_entity_poly.type
_entity_poly.pdbx_seq_one_letter_code
_entity_poly.pdbx_strand_id
1 'polypeptide(L)'
;MSSLPFISNIQVDKETVSGKCFSRSKRYPYAHVYEYSKLFLLLFSYELHCQLGVMDISRQVSVTAVDPGVVKTNIMREVPPCLSSLPFIVLGLLCLLQSPEVGGSSILDAALASPETSGVYFFGYGAPNLRY
;
A
#
# COMPACT_ATOMS: atom_id res chain seq x y z
N MET A 1 -13.21 -11.37 -47.40
CA MET A 1 -13.65 -12.19 -46.25
C MET A 1 -13.02 -13.57 -46.39
N SER A 2 -12.11 -13.94 -45.49
CA SER A 2 -11.90 -15.32 -45.01
C SER A 2 -10.73 -15.38 -44.00
N SER A 3 -11.10 -15.28 -42.72
CA SER A 3 -10.55 -15.98 -41.52
C SER A 3 -9.03 -16.13 -41.31
N LEU A 4 -8.54 -15.43 -40.28
CA LEU A 4 -7.31 -15.77 -39.54
C LEU A 4 -7.47 -17.14 -38.84
N PRO A 5 -6.44 -17.99 -38.81
CA PRO A 5 -6.50 -19.24 -38.06
C PRO A 5 -6.34 -18.95 -36.55
N PHE A 6 -7.35 -19.33 -35.80
CA PHE A 6 -7.34 -19.43 -34.35
C PHE A 6 -6.35 -20.52 -33.93
N ILE A 7 -5.21 -20.14 -33.34
CA ILE A 7 -4.30 -21.08 -32.69
C ILE A 7 -4.86 -21.40 -31.30
N SER A 8 -5.70 -22.43 -31.19
CA SER A 8 -6.00 -23.08 -29.92
C SER A 8 -5.32 -24.43 -29.85
N ASN A 9 -4.11 -24.44 -29.32
CA ASN A 9 -3.55 -25.64 -28.70
C ASN A 9 -2.52 -25.24 -27.64
N ILE A 10 -2.98 -24.55 -26.60
CA ILE A 10 -2.28 -24.56 -25.32
C ILE A 10 -2.62 -25.92 -24.69
N GLN A 11 -1.70 -26.87 -24.84
CA GLN A 11 -1.75 -28.13 -24.13
C GLN A 11 -1.35 -27.82 -22.68
N VAL A 12 -2.34 -27.54 -21.83
CA VAL A 12 -2.11 -27.33 -20.39
C VAL A 12 -1.79 -28.68 -19.77
N ASP A 13 -0.50 -28.89 -19.52
CA ASP A 13 -0.03 -30.09 -18.85
C ASP A 13 -0.55 -30.14 -17.39
N LYS A 14 -0.91 -31.34 -16.94
CA LYS A 14 -1.51 -31.61 -15.61
C LYS A 14 -0.58 -31.17 -14.48
N GLU A 15 0.71 -31.08 -14.77
CA GLU A 15 1.76 -30.64 -13.85
C GLU A 15 1.77 -29.11 -13.66
N THR A 16 1.33 -28.36 -14.68
CA THR A 16 1.09 -26.91 -14.61
C THR A 16 -0.12 -26.61 -13.73
N VAL A 17 -1.17 -27.45 -13.81
CA VAL A 17 -2.37 -27.34 -12.96
C VAL A 17 -2.09 -27.83 -11.53
N SER A 18 -1.21 -28.82 -11.36
CA SER A 18 -0.91 -29.41 -10.06
C SER A 18 0.03 -28.55 -9.19
N GLY A 19 0.65 -27.50 -9.73
CA GLY A 19 1.57 -26.62 -8.98
C GLY A 19 2.84 -27.32 -8.46
N LYS A 20 3.11 -28.56 -8.89
CA LYS A 20 4.22 -29.39 -8.39
C LYS A 20 5.58 -29.04 -8.99
N CYS A 21 5.60 -28.23 -10.04
CA CYS A 21 6.81 -27.69 -10.62
C CYS A 21 6.86 -26.16 -10.48
N PHE A 22 6.64 -25.64 -9.27
CA PHE A 22 7.45 -24.49 -8.89
C PHE A 22 8.87 -25.02 -8.68
N SER A 23 9.61 -25.08 -9.80
CA SER A 23 11.03 -24.82 -9.84
C SER A 23 11.41 -23.81 -8.73
N ARG A 24 12.65 -23.83 -8.25
CA ARG A 24 13.25 -22.75 -7.44
C ARG A 24 13.26 -21.38 -8.20
N SER A 25 12.28 -21.10 -9.05
CA SER A 25 12.05 -19.91 -9.83
C SER A 25 11.71 -18.74 -8.91
N LYS A 26 12.71 -17.87 -8.72
CA LYS A 26 12.63 -16.49 -8.22
C LYS A 26 11.81 -16.32 -6.93
N ARG A 27 12.51 -16.18 -5.79
CA ARG A 27 11.92 -15.72 -4.52
C ARG A 27 11.05 -14.48 -4.78
N TYR A 28 9.80 -14.49 -4.31
CA TYR A 28 8.91 -13.35 -4.44
C TYR A 28 9.53 -12.12 -3.74
N PRO A 29 9.75 -11.00 -4.46
CA PRO A 29 10.43 -9.84 -3.88
C PRO A 29 9.45 -9.02 -3.03
N TYR A 30 9.14 -9.51 -1.83
CA TYR A 30 8.12 -8.95 -0.92
C TYR A 30 8.24 -7.43 -0.73
N ALA A 31 9.45 -6.92 -0.48
CA ALA A 31 9.69 -5.49 -0.26
C ALA A 31 9.36 -4.65 -1.50
N HIS A 32 9.89 -5.02 -2.67
CA HIS A 32 9.63 -4.29 -3.92
C HIS A 32 8.15 -4.27 -4.28
N VAL A 33 7.46 -5.41 -4.18
CA VAL A 33 6.02 -5.43 -4.52
C VAL A 33 5.21 -4.59 -3.54
N TYR A 34 5.57 -4.61 -2.25
CA TYR A 34 4.95 -3.75 -1.25
C TYR A 34 5.18 -2.26 -1.56
N GLU A 35 6.42 -1.86 -1.86
CA GLU A 35 6.79 -0.48 -2.22
C GLU A 35 6.01 0.01 -3.44
N TYR A 36 6.00 -0.76 -4.54
CA TYR A 36 5.24 -0.40 -5.73
C TYR A 36 3.75 -0.30 -5.43
N SER A 37 3.19 -1.24 -4.68
CA SER A 37 1.76 -1.22 -4.31
C SER A 37 1.40 0.03 -3.51
N LYS A 38 2.28 0.45 -2.57
CA LYS A 38 2.08 1.69 -1.80
C LYS A 38 2.18 2.94 -2.66
N LEU A 39 3.13 2.99 -3.60
CA LEU A 39 3.24 4.08 -4.57
C LEU A 39 1.98 4.19 -5.43
N PHE A 40 1.47 3.07 -5.94
CA PHE A 40 0.24 3.06 -6.73
C PHE A 40 -0.98 3.51 -5.93
N LEU A 41 -1.08 3.15 -4.65
CA LEU A 41 -2.15 3.66 -3.78
C LEU A 41 -2.07 5.18 -3.62
N LEU A 42 -0.87 5.76 -3.48
CA LEU A 42 -0.69 7.21 -3.38
C LEU A 42 -1.12 7.92 -4.67
N LEU A 43 -0.65 7.43 -5.83
CA LEU A 43 -1.04 7.96 -7.14
C LEU A 43 -2.55 7.82 -7.39
N PHE A 44 -3.13 6.70 -6.97
CA PHE A 44 -4.57 6.46 -7.07
C PHE A 44 -5.38 7.43 -6.21
N SER A 45 -4.96 7.67 -4.96
CA SER A 45 -5.60 8.66 -4.09
C SER A 45 -5.56 10.06 -4.69
N TYR A 46 -4.43 10.43 -5.31
CA TYR A 46 -4.28 11.72 -6.01
C TYR A 46 -5.25 11.83 -7.20
N GLU A 47 -5.26 10.83 -8.08
CA GLU A 47 -6.15 10.85 -9.26
C GLU A 47 -7.62 10.84 -8.83
N LEU A 48 -7.98 10.06 -7.80
CA LEU A 48 -9.33 10.02 -7.26
C LEU A 48 -9.77 11.40 -6.74
N HIS A 49 -8.88 12.12 -6.05
CA HIS A 49 -9.13 13.50 -5.63
C HIS A 49 -9.39 14.43 -6.84
N CYS A 50 -8.57 14.35 -7.89
CA CYS A 50 -8.75 15.16 -9.10
C CYS A 50 -10.09 14.87 -9.78
N GLN A 51 -10.46 13.61 -9.93
CA GLN A 51 -11.72 13.20 -10.56
C GLN A 51 -12.95 13.68 -9.75
N LEU A 52 -12.89 13.63 -8.42
CA LEU A 52 -13.94 14.16 -7.55
C LEU A 52 -14.06 15.69 -7.64
N GLY A 53 -12.94 16.39 -7.86
CA GLY A 53 -12.92 17.83 -8.14
C GLY A 53 -13.67 18.18 -9.43
N VAL A 54 -13.48 17.39 -10.49
CA VAL A 54 -14.17 17.58 -11.77
C VAL A 54 -15.68 17.31 -11.67
N MET A 55 -16.08 16.34 -10.84
CA MET A 55 -17.50 15.97 -10.65
C MET A 55 -18.28 16.90 -9.69
N ASP A 56 -17.65 17.93 -9.13
CA ASP A 56 -18.21 18.86 -8.11
C ASP A 56 -18.75 18.17 -6.83
N ILE A 57 -18.33 16.91 -6.60
CA ILE A 57 -18.63 16.11 -5.39
C ILE A 57 -17.60 16.38 -4.29
N SER A 58 -16.53 17.12 -4.60
CA SER A 58 -15.43 17.48 -3.69
C SER A 58 -15.86 18.18 -2.40
N ARG A 59 -17.05 18.78 -2.36
CA ARG A 59 -17.64 19.39 -1.17
C ARG A 59 -18.21 18.39 -0.16
N GLN A 60 -18.51 17.16 -0.60
CA GLN A 60 -19.14 16.12 0.21
C GLN A 60 -18.20 14.96 0.53
N VAL A 61 -17.26 14.64 -0.37
CA VAL A 61 -16.32 13.54 -0.21
C VAL A 61 -14.89 14.06 -0.32
N SER A 62 -14.10 13.85 0.73
CA SER A 62 -12.67 14.10 0.74
C SER A 62 -11.88 12.80 0.57
N VAL A 63 -10.73 12.91 -0.09
CA VAL A 63 -9.79 11.80 -0.27
C VAL A 63 -8.46 12.24 0.31
N THR A 64 -7.97 11.50 1.28
CA THR A 64 -6.69 11.77 1.94
C THR A 64 -5.86 10.50 1.96
N ALA A 65 -4.58 10.63 1.64
CA ALA A 65 -3.61 9.55 1.79
C ALA A 65 -2.96 9.69 3.16
N VAL A 66 -2.93 8.60 3.93
CA VAL A 66 -2.40 8.61 5.30
C VAL A 66 -1.27 7.61 5.42
N ASP A 67 -0.13 8.10 5.87
CA ASP A 67 1.00 7.29 6.29
C ASP A 67 1.18 7.46 7.81
N PRO A 68 0.79 6.47 8.63
CA PRO A 68 0.93 6.54 10.07
C PRO A 68 2.40 6.42 10.54
N GLY A 69 3.36 6.30 9.61
CA GLY A 69 4.76 6.06 9.91
C GLY A 69 5.02 4.61 10.29
N VAL A 70 6.11 4.39 11.04
CA VAL A 70 6.51 3.04 11.45
C VAL A 70 5.69 2.61 12.67
N VAL A 71 4.64 1.83 12.44
CA VAL A 71 3.77 1.31 13.50
C VAL A 71 4.06 -0.17 13.77
N LYS A 72 4.11 -0.56 15.04
CA LYS A 72 4.26 -1.96 15.46
C LYS A 72 3.03 -2.78 15.09
N THR A 73 3.06 -3.41 13.92
CA THR A 73 1.99 -4.29 13.40
C THR A 73 2.54 -5.65 13.01
N ASN A 74 1.65 -6.59 12.68
CA ASN A 74 2.04 -7.92 12.19
C ASN A 74 2.35 -7.95 10.67
N ILE A 75 2.85 -6.82 10.12
CA ILE A 75 3.12 -6.70 8.68
C ILE A 75 4.31 -7.57 8.23
N MET A 76 5.24 -7.84 9.14
CA MET A 76 6.40 -8.70 8.91
C MET A 76 6.14 -10.18 9.26
N ARG A 77 4.87 -10.63 9.32
CA ARG A 77 4.52 -12.01 9.72
C ARG A 77 5.15 -13.11 8.86
N GLU A 78 5.46 -12.79 7.60
CA GLU A 78 6.08 -13.72 6.64
C GLU A 78 7.61 -13.82 6.84
N VAL A 79 8.20 -13.00 7.72
CA VAL A 79 9.62 -12.98 8.06
C VAL A 79 9.84 -13.75 9.36
N PRO A 80 10.88 -14.60 9.46
CA PRO A 80 11.19 -15.33 10.69
C PRO A 80 11.25 -14.42 11.92
N PRO A 81 10.70 -14.81 13.10
CA PRO A 81 10.57 -13.95 14.28
C PRO A 81 11.87 -13.28 14.75
N CYS A 82 13.00 -14.00 14.66
CA CYS A 82 14.31 -13.47 15.02
C CYS A 82 14.80 -12.35 14.09
N LEU A 83 14.35 -12.36 12.82
CA LEU A 83 14.69 -11.35 11.82
C LEU A 83 13.71 -10.18 11.82
N SER A 84 12.42 -10.44 12.12
CA SER A 84 11.42 -9.38 12.19
C SER A 84 11.49 -8.56 13.47
N SER A 85 12.08 -9.08 14.56
CA SER A 85 12.26 -8.32 15.80
C SER A 85 13.35 -7.24 15.73
N LEU A 86 14.43 -7.48 14.98
CA LEU A 86 15.57 -6.56 14.87
C LEU A 86 15.17 -5.16 14.38
N PRO A 87 14.42 -4.99 13.28
CA PRO A 87 13.97 -3.67 12.83
C PRO A 87 13.14 -2.95 13.89
N PHE A 88 12.24 -3.65 14.58
CA PHE A 88 11.43 -3.04 15.65
C PHE A 88 12.29 -2.59 16.84
N ILE A 89 13.32 -3.35 17.22
CA ILE A 89 14.25 -2.95 18.28
C ILE A 89 15.02 -1.70 17.84
N VAL A 90 15.61 -1.70 16.65
CA VAL A 90 16.39 -0.56 16.14
C VAL A 90 15.52 0.70 16.01
N LEU A 91 14.33 0.58 15.42
CA LEU A 91 13.38 1.69 15.28
C LEU A 91 12.87 2.18 16.63
N GLY A 92 12.71 1.28 17.61
CA GLY A 92 12.40 1.63 18.99
C GLY A 92 13.51 2.45 19.65
N LEU A 93 14.76 2.04 19.49
CA LEU A 93 15.93 2.78 20.01
C LEU A 93 16.10 4.15 19.36
N LEU A 94 15.74 4.29 18.08
CA LEU A 94 15.74 5.57 17.36
C LEU A 94 14.50 6.43 17.66
N CYS A 95 13.60 5.99 18.55
CA CYS A 95 12.32 6.64 18.84
C CYS A 95 11.44 6.86 17.59
N LEU A 96 11.62 6.05 16.55
CA LEU A 96 10.82 6.06 15.34
C LEU A 96 9.64 5.09 15.44
N LEU A 97 9.73 4.02 16.22
CA LEU A 97 8.64 3.05 16.31
C LEU A 97 7.46 3.59 17.13
N GLN A 98 6.29 3.65 16.51
CA GLN A 98 5.04 4.04 17.14
C GLN A 98 4.20 2.83 17.58
N SER A 99 3.35 3.04 18.59
CA SER A 99 2.34 2.06 18.97
C SER A 99 1.13 2.11 18.01
N PRO A 100 0.36 1.01 17.89
CA PRO A 100 -0.86 0.97 17.07
C PRO A 100 -1.86 2.07 17.40
N GLU A 101 -1.95 2.45 18.67
CA GLU A 101 -2.88 3.48 19.15
C GLU A 101 -2.49 4.86 18.59
N VAL A 102 -1.19 5.20 18.63
CA VAL A 102 -0.65 6.45 18.06
C VAL A 102 -0.81 6.46 16.53
N GLY A 103 -0.49 5.35 15.87
CA GLY A 103 -0.71 5.21 14.43
C GLY A 103 -2.19 5.35 14.05
N GLY A 104 -3.11 4.81 14.86
CA GLY A 104 -4.55 4.95 14.66
C GLY A 104 -5.06 6.39 14.81
N SER A 105 -4.50 7.17 15.73
CA SER A 105 -4.82 8.59 15.88
C SER A 105 -4.54 9.38 14.62
N SER A 106 -3.41 9.13 13.93
CA SER A 106 -3.11 9.83 12.67
C SER A 106 -4.15 9.58 11.56
N ILE A 107 -4.75 8.39 11.55
CA ILE A 107 -5.82 8.03 10.61
C ILE A 107 -7.11 8.76 10.98
N LEU A 108 -7.41 8.83 12.28
CA LEU A 108 -8.56 9.56 12.79
C LEU A 108 -8.44 11.06 12.48
N ASP A 109 -7.28 11.66 12.70
CA ASP A 109 -7.01 13.06 12.41
C ASP A 109 -7.19 13.38 10.92
N ALA A 110 -6.69 12.52 10.04
CA ALA A 110 -6.87 12.67 8.59
C ALA A 110 -8.34 12.47 8.14
N ALA A 111 -9.09 11.61 8.82
CA ALA A 111 -10.51 11.38 8.53
C ALA A 111 -11.40 12.53 9.03
N LEU A 112 -11.01 13.19 10.13
CA LEU A 112 -11.70 14.36 10.70
C LEU A 112 -11.27 15.68 10.06
N ALA A 113 -10.28 15.66 9.16
CA ALA A 113 -9.78 16.85 8.50
C ALA A 113 -10.86 17.47 7.58
N SER A 114 -10.84 18.81 7.48
CA SER A 114 -11.80 19.56 6.66
C SER A 114 -11.78 19.07 5.20
N PRO A 115 -12.91 19.04 4.48
CA PRO A 115 -12.95 18.71 3.06
C PRO A 115 -12.03 19.59 2.19
N GLU A 116 -11.72 20.80 2.65
CA GLU A 116 -10.76 21.72 2.03
C GLU A 116 -9.32 21.18 2.02
N THR A 117 -9.04 20.16 2.84
CA THR A 117 -7.74 19.46 2.91
C THR A 117 -7.72 18.15 2.12
N SER A 118 -8.73 17.91 1.28
CA SER A 118 -8.74 16.81 0.31
C SER A 118 -7.53 16.89 -0.63
N GLY A 119 -6.98 15.74 -0.99
CA GLY A 119 -5.79 15.62 -1.84
C GLY A 119 -4.45 15.75 -1.09
N VAL A 120 -4.46 15.99 0.22
CA VAL A 120 -3.25 16.13 1.04
C VAL A 120 -2.75 14.77 1.54
N TYR A 121 -1.43 14.69 1.71
CA TYR A 121 -0.74 13.57 2.36
C TYR A 121 -0.55 13.84 3.86
N PHE A 122 -1.13 12.98 4.69
CA PHE A 122 -1.00 13.04 6.14
C PHE A 122 0.09 12.08 6.61
N PHE A 123 1.03 12.60 7.40
CA PHE A 123 2.13 11.83 7.97
C PHE A 123 2.00 11.75 9.50
N GLY A 124 2.08 10.54 10.05
CA GLY A 124 1.76 10.21 11.45
C GLY A 124 2.80 10.60 12.49
N TYR A 125 3.90 11.26 12.13
CA TYR A 125 4.74 11.96 13.10
C TYR A 125 4.27 13.40 13.13
N GLY A 126 3.87 13.91 14.30
CA GLY A 126 3.22 15.22 14.50
C GLY A 126 3.95 16.47 13.98
N ALA A 127 4.21 16.53 12.67
CA ALA A 127 4.78 17.62 11.92
C ALA A 127 3.75 18.13 10.89
N PRO A 128 3.72 19.43 10.61
CA PRO A 128 2.65 20.06 9.83
C PRO A 128 2.62 19.55 8.39
N ASN A 129 1.39 19.25 7.94
CA ASN A 129 0.98 18.78 6.61
C ASN A 129 1.87 19.27 5.45
N LEU A 130 2.45 18.34 4.70
CA LEU A 130 3.10 18.64 3.42
C LEU A 130 2.01 18.80 2.34
N ARG A 131 1.89 20.01 1.81
CA ARG A 131 1.08 20.30 0.62
C ARG A 131 1.97 20.14 -0.61
N TYR A 132 1.56 19.31 -1.56
CA TYR A 132 2.19 19.20 -2.88
C TYR A 132 1.48 20.13 -3.88
#